data_AF-A0A0H5QM18-F1
#
_entry.id   AF-A0A0H5QM18-F1
#
_cell.length_a   1.000
_cell.length_b   1.000
_cell.length_c   1.000
_cell.angle_alpha   90.00
_cell.angle_beta   90.00
_cell.angle_gamma   90.00
#
_symmetry.space_group_name_H-M   'P 1'
#
loop_
_entity.id
_entity.type
_entity.pdbx_description
1 polymer ?
#
loop_
_entity_poly.entity_id
_entity_poly.type
_entity_poly.pdbx_seq_one_letter_code
_entity_poly.pdbx_strand_id
1 'polypeptide(L)'
;MVQKTEFRKTTDKFGIKYVNQYRIGKPLGQGTSSRVVTGTDDRGNQRALKIFSKARLRKQSSAFRPVNESVSSGNRGQTEILHLSRLGFEENAHINIIKLYEVMDDPSKDNMALVVSYSSSTS
;
A
#
# COMPACT_ATOMS: atom_id res chain seq x y z
N MET A 1 -16.51 0.12 -4.06
CA MET A 1 -16.00 0.92 -2.92
C MET A 1 -14.72 0.25 -2.40
N VAL A 2 -13.68 1.01 -2.02
CA VAL A 2 -12.40 0.45 -1.54
C VAL A 2 -12.58 -0.03 -0.11
N GLN A 3 -12.11 -1.23 0.20
CA GLN A 3 -12.21 -1.78 1.55
C GLN A 3 -11.15 -1.13 2.45
N LYS A 4 -11.54 -0.76 3.68
CA LYS A 4 -10.61 -0.29 4.72
C LYS A 4 -10.60 -1.29 5.86
N THR A 5 -9.41 -1.72 6.27
CA THR A 5 -9.22 -2.73 7.31
C THR A 5 -8.05 -2.37 8.22
N GLU A 6 -7.97 -3.01 9.38
CA GLU A 6 -6.78 -2.91 10.22
C GLU A 6 -5.60 -3.67 9.61
N PHE A 7 -4.42 -3.09 9.72
CA PHE A 7 -3.19 -3.74 9.29
C PHE A 7 -2.75 -4.83 10.29
N ARG A 8 -2.71 -6.09 9.88
CA ARG A 8 -2.21 -7.21 10.70
C ARG A 8 -1.11 -7.98 9.98
N LYS A 9 0.01 -8.21 10.68
CA LYS A 9 1.08 -9.12 10.24
C LYS A 9 1.02 -10.39 11.09
N THR A 10 1.00 -11.53 10.44
CA THR A 10 1.07 -12.83 11.12
C THR A 10 2.09 -13.73 10.42
N THR A 11 2.52 -14.76 11.14
CA THR A 11 3.37 -15.82 10.60
C THR A 11 2.73 -17.14 11.02
N ASP A 12 2.57 -18.08 10.10
CA ASP A 12 2.03 -19.40 10.43
C ASP A 12 3.10 -20.33 11.03
N LYS A 13 2.69 -21.55 11.37
CA LYS A 13 3.57 -22.60 11.93
C LYS A 13 4.68 -23.06 10.97
N PHE A 14 4.57 -22.73 9.68
CA PHE A 14 5.56 -23.07 8.65
C PHE A 14 6.49 -21.88 8.32
N GLY A 15 6.38 -20.77 9.06
CA GLY A 15 7.17 -19.57 8.82
C GLY A 15 6.68 -18.72 7.65
N ILE A 16 5.52 -19.04 7.08
CA ILE A 16 4.90 -18.27 6.00
C ILE A 16 4.33 -16.99 6.59
N LYS A 17 4.69 -15.86 5.98
CA LYS A 17 4.27 -14.53 6.43
C LYS A 17 3.00 -14.09 5.72
N TYR A 18 2.13 -13.43 6.47
CA TYR A 18 0.89 -12.89 5.97
C TYR A 18 0.76 -11.42 6.34
N VAL A 19 0.11 -10.67 5.46
CA VAL A 19 -0.49 -9.38 5.79
C VAL A 19 -1.99 -9.53 5.57
N ASN A 20 -2.77 -9.46 6.64
CA ASN A 20 -4.17 -9.88 6.69
C ASN A 20 -4.34 -11.27 6.03
N GLN A 21 -5.24 -11.39 5.04
CA GLN A 21 -5.51 -12.62 4.29
C GLN A 21 -4.46 -12.93 3.21
N TYR A 22 -3.52 -12.02 2.93
CA TYR A 22 -2.58 -12.17 1.83
C TYR A 22 -1.31 -12.88 2.28
N ARG A 23 -1.06 -14.04 1.67
CA ARG A 23 0.23 -14.74 1.77
C ARG A 23 1.30 -13.94 1.05
N ILE A 24 2.33 -13.50 1.78
CA ILE A 24 3.42 -12.69 1.23
C ILE A 24 4.35 -13.54 0.37
N GLY A 25 4.61 -13.07 -0.85
CA GLY A 25 5.50 -13.70 -1.80
C GLY A 25 6.75 -12.87 -2.10
N LYS A 26 7.11 -12.81 -3.39
CA LYS A 26 8.37 -12.24 -3.85
C LYS A 26 8.36 -10.71 -3.75
N PRO A 27 9.50 -10.06 -3.45
CA PRO A 27 9.61 -8.62 -3.59
C PRO A 27 9.49 -8.21 -5.05
N LEU A 28 8.67 -7.20 -5.32
CA LEU A 28 8.47 -6.59 -6.64
C LEU A 28 9.25 -5.28 -6.79
N GLY A 29 9.45 -4.57 -5.68
CA GLY A 29 10.17 -3.30 -5.70
C GLY A 29 10.40 -2.76 -4.29
N GLN A 30 11.35 -1.86 -4.16
CA GLN A 30 11.68 -1.22 -2.88
C GLN A 30 11.88 0.28 -3.12
N GLY A 31 11.10 1.09 -2.40
CA GLY A 31 11.29 2.53 -2.32
C GLY A 31 11.91 2.94 -0.99
N THR A 32 12.15 4.24 -0.82
CA THR A 32 12.75 4.81 0.40
C THR A 32 11.91 4.55 1.66
N SER A 33 10.59 4.71 1.54
CA SER A 33 9.64 4.60 2.66
C SER A 33 8.61 3.49 2.47
N SER A 34 8.77 2.67 1.43
CA SER A 34 7.84 1.59 1.10
C SER A 34 8.54 0.39 0.47
N ARG A 35 7.89 -0.77 0.52
CA ARG A 35 8.28 -1.97 -0.22
C ARG A 35 7.05 -2.56 -0.88
N VAL A 36 7.21 -3.05 -2.11
CA VAL A 36 6.16 -3.74 -2.85
C VAL A 36 6.52 -5.23 -2.91
N VAL A 37 5.55 -6.08 -2.58
CA VAL A 37 5.67 -7.54 -2.61
C VAL A 37 4.46 -8.14 -3.33
N THR A 38 4.60 -9.34 -3.90
CA THR A 38 3.43 -10.11 -4.33
C THR A 38 2.67 -10.60 -3.10
N GLY A 39 1.36 -10.70 -3.22
CA GLY A 39 0.50 -11.35 -2.23
C GLY A 39 -0.59 -12.16 -2.92
N THR A 40 -0.93 -13.30 -2.35
CA THR A 40 -2.03 -14.15 -2.82
C THR A 40 -3.08 -14.23 -1.72
N ASP A 41 -4.34 -13.92 -2.05
CA ASP A 41 -5.45 -14.08 -1.11
C ASP A 41 -5.87 -15.56 -0.93
N ASP A 42 -6.84 -15.79 -0.06
CA ASP A 42 -7.44 -17.08 0.24
C ASP A 42 -8.16 -17.74 -0.97
N ARG A 43 -8.50 -16.94 -1.98
CA ARG A 43 -9.15 -17.38 -3.22
C ARG A 43 -8.15 -17.62 -4.35
N GLY A 44 -6.85 -17.41 -4.11
CA GLY A 44 -5.80 -17.59 -5.11
C GLY A 44 -5.55 -16.38 -6.01
N ASN A 45 -6.20 -15.24 -5.78
CA ASN A 45 -5.95 -14.04 -6.59
C ASN A 45 -4.62 -13.40 -6.22
N GLN A 46 -3.80 -13.12 -7.23
CA GLN A 46 -2.55 -12.40 -7.04
C GLN A 46 -2.76 -10.88 -7.01
N ARG A 47 -2.09 -10.23 -6.06
CA ARG A 47 -2.10 -8.78 -5.82
C ARG A 47 -0.69 -8.28 -5.57
N ALA A 48 -0.49 -6.98 -5.75
CA ALA A 48 0.71 -6.30 -5.28
C ALA A 48 0.38 -5.57 -3.98
N LEU A 49 1.17 -5.82 -2.95
CA LEU A 49 1.03 -5.18 -1.64
C LEU A 49 2.13 -4.14 -1.49
N LYS A 50 1.75 -2.87 -1.52
CA LYS A 50 2.65 -1.76 -1.23
C LYS A 50 2.57 -1.43 0.26
N ILE A 51 3.60 -1.79 1.00
CA ILE A 51 3.69 -1.65 2.46
C ILE A 51 4.54 -0.44 2.78
N PHE A 52 4.05 0.43 3.66
CA PHE A 52 4.66 1.69 4.06
C PHE A 52 5.03 1.69 5.55
N SER A 53 6.06 2.46 5.89
CA SER A 53 6.32 2.91 7.26
C SER A 53 5.90 4.36 7.41
N LYS A 54 4.95 4.65 8.30
CA LYS A 54 4.42 6.00 8.55
C LYS A 54 5.51 6.94 9.05
N ALA A 55 6.39 6.47 9.92
CA ALA A 55 7.50 7.21 10.48
C ALA A 55 8.51 7.59 9.39
N ARG A 56 8.83 6.67 8.47
CA ARG A 56 9.69 6.97 7.31
C ARG A 56 9.02 7.94 6.34
N LEU A 57 7.72 7.76 6.08
CA LEU A 57 6.95 8.70 5.26
C LEU A 57 6.95 10.12 5.85
N ARG A 58 6.76 10.26 7.17
CA ARG A 58 6.80 11.54 7.89
C ARG A 58 8.20 12.18 7.83
N LYS A 59 9.26 11.41 8.13
CA LYS A 59 10.65 11.90 8.05
C LYS A 59 11.03 12.36 6.65
N GLN A 60 10.57 11.67 5.61
CA GLN A 60 10.80 12.07 4.24
C GLN A 60 10.02 13.35 3.88
N SER A 61 8.85 13.59 4.47
CA SER A 61 8.09 14.82 4.25
C SER A 61 8.72 16.05 4.93
N SER A 62 9.46 15.86 6.02
CA SER A 62 10.16 16.95 6.73
C SER A 62 11.54 17.28 6.15
N ALA A 63 12.24 16.29 5.56
CA ALA A 63 13.59 16.49 5.01
C ALA A 63 13.65 17.37 3.75
N PHE A 64 12.51 17.67 3.12
CA PHE A 64 12.43 18.46 1.88
C PHE A 64 11.63 19.77 2.05
N ARG A 65 11.45 20.30 3.27
CA ARG A 65 10.68 21.54 3.49
C ARG A 65 11.57 22.75 3.85
N PRO A 66 11.43 23.90 3.16
CA PRO A 66 11.83 25.19 3.70
C PRO A 66 10.90 25.61 4.85
N VAL A 67 11.44 26.39 5.79
CA VAL A 67 10.98 26.54 7.18
C VAL A 67 9.60 27.22 7.39
N ASN A 68 8.93 27.76 6.36
CA ASN A 68 7.89 28.78 6.58
C ASN A 68 6.47 28.54 6.05
N GLU A 69 6.07 27.32 5.67
CA GLU A 69 4.67 27.07 5.27
C GLU A 69 3.97 25.96 6.05
N SER A 70 3.09 26.41 6.95
CA SER A 70 2.09 25.65 7.71
C SER A 70 0.94 25.20 6.83
N VAL A 71 1.22 24.55 5.70
CA VAL A 71 0.18 23.93 4.86
C VAL A 71 0.19 22.42 5.13
N SER A 72 -0.94 21.97 5.70
CA SER A 72 -1.35 20.59 6.04
C SER A 72 -0.27 19.52 5.85
N SER A 73 0.20 18.99 6.98
CA SER A 73 1.08 17.81 7.11
C SER A 73 0.36 16.54 6.62
N GLY A 74 0.00 16.51 5.34
CA GLY A 74 -0.78 15.43 4.73
C GLY A 74 0.13 14.23 4.54
N ASN A 75 -0.14 13.16 5.30
CA ASN A 75 0.52 11.87 5.16
C ASN A 75 0.55 11.48 3.67
N ARG A 76 1.72 11.47 3.01
CA ARG A 76 1.86 11.12 1.57
C ARG A 76 1.14 9.81 1.20
N GLY A 77 1.08 8.85 2.13
CA GLY A 77 0.29 7.62 1.97
C GLY A 77 -1.22 7.87 1.88
N GLN A 78 -1.78 8.79 2.66
CA GLN A 78 -3.19 9.21 2.57
C GLN A 78 -3.48 9.98 1.27
N THR A 79 -2.53 10.79 0.78
CA THR A 79 -2.66 11.43 -0.55
C THR A 79 -2.67 10.39 -1.67
N GLU A 80 -1.80 9.37 -1.59
CA GLU A 80 -1.77 8.27 -2.55
C GLU A 80 -3.08 7.44 -2.50
N ILE A 81 -3.60 7.12 -1.30
CA ILE A 81 -4.92 6.50 -1.13
C ILE A 81 -5.99 7.35 -1.81
N LEU A 82 -6.02 8.65 -1.53
CA LEU A 82 -7.05 9.56 -2.04
C LEU A 82 -7.03 9.60 -3.57
N HIS A 83 -5.85 9.73 -4.18
CA HIS A 83 -5.71 9.74 -5.63
C HIS A 83 -6.10 8.40 -6.25
N LEU A 84 -5.61 7.26 -5.72
CA LEU A 84 -5.94 5.94 -6.26
C LEU A 84 -7.41 5.57 -6.04
N SER A 85 -8.01 5.98 -4.92
CA SER A 85 -9.44 5.79 -4.63
C SER A 85 -10.34 6.74 -5.43
N ARG A 86 -9.79 7.74 -6.10
CA ARG A 86 -10.57 8.61 -7.00
C ARG A 86 -10.42 8.17 -8.46
N LEU A 87 -9.20 7.82 -8.86
CA LEU A 87 -8.86 7.40 -10.22
C LEU A 87 -9.26 5.95 -10.53
N GLY A 88 -9.25 5.05 -9.54
CA GLY A 88 -9.61 3.64 -9.71
C GLY A 88 -11.11 3.35 -9.63
N PHE A 89 -11.95 4.36 -9.36
CA PHE A 89 -13.40 4.22 -9.15
C PHE A 89 -14.27 4.72 -10.30
N GLU A 90 -13.71 5.47 -11.24
CA GLU A 90 -14.44 5.90 -12.42
C GLU A 90 -14.61 4.69 -13.36
N GLU A 91 -15.79 4.53 -13.98
CA GLU A 91 -16.07 3.46 -14.95
C GLU A 91 -15.09 3.46 -16.15
N ASN A 92 -14.30 4.53 -16.31
CA ASN A 92 -13.17 4.68 -17.22
C ASN A 92 -11.81 4.51 -16.52
N ALA A 93 -11.64 3.52 -15.64
CA ALA A 93 -10.33 3.15 -15.13
C ALA A 93 -9.41 2.76 -16.31
N HIS A 94 -8.59 3.71 -16.74
CA HIS A 94 -7.71 3.58 -17.90
C HIS A 94 -6.81 2.35 -17.74
N ILE A 95 -6.49 1.66 -18.85
CA ILE A 95 -5.62 0.46 -18.85
C ILE A 95 -4.28 0.67 -18.11
N ASN A 96 -3.81 1.92 -18.04
CA ASN A 96 -2.57 2.32 -17.37
C ASN A 96 -2.77 2.82 -15.92
N ILE A 97 -3.98 2.75 -15.35
CA ILE A 97 -4.27 3.12 -13.96
C ILE A 97 -4.41 1.85 -13.12
N ILE A 98 -3.55 1.76 -12.11
CA ILE A 98 -3.53 0.66 -11.16
C ILE A 98 -4.81 0.70 -10.30
N LYS A 99 -5.52 -0.43 -10.22
CA LYS A 99 -6.73 -0.55 -9.40
C LYS A 99 -6.37 -0.74 -7.93
N LEU A 100 -6.99 0.01 -7.04
CA LEU A 100 -6.87 -0.14 -5.58
C LEU A 100 -8.04 -0.98 -5.05
N TYR A 101 -7.73 -2.04 -4.31
CA TYR A 101 -8.73 -2.97 -3.76
C TYR A 101 -8.97 -2.72 -2.27
N GLU A 102 -7.89 -2.61 -1.50
CA GLU A 102 -7.93 -2.52 -0.04
C GLU A 102 -6.86 -1.57 0.48
N VAL A 103 -7.22 -0.86 1.55
CA VAL A 103 -6.34 0.01 2.33
C VAL A 103 -6.31 -0.53 3.74
N MET A 104 -5.13 -1.00 4.16
CA MET A 104 -4.89 -1.53 5.49
C MET A 104 -4.16 -0.47 6.30
N ASP A 105 -4.80 0.04 7.34
CA ASP A 105 -4.21 1.04 8.21
C ASP A 105 -4.43 0.66 9.67
N ASP A 106 -3.33 0.51 10.43
CA ASP A 106 -3.39 0.42 11.89
C ASP A 106 -2.99 1.79 12.45
N PRO A 107 -3.94 2.62 12.93
CA PRO A 107 -3.65 3.98 13.39
C PRO A 107 -2.66 4.04 14.55
N SER A 108 -2.57 2.96 15.34
CA SER A 108 -1.68 2.84 16.49
C SER A 108 -0.27 2.37 16.10
N LYS A 109 -0.11 1.71 14.95
CA LYS A 109 1.19 1.19 14.49
C LYS A 109 1.78 1.96 13.31
N ASP A 110 3.06 1.72 13.09
CA ASP A 110 3.84 2.34 12.02
C ASP A 110 3.56 1.78 10.62
N ASN A 111 2.86 0.65 10.51
CA ASN A 111 2.67 -0.03 9.23
C ASN A 111 1.33 0.34 8.62
N MET A 112 1.35 0.52 7.30
CA MET A 112 0.17 0.68 6.46
C MET A 112 0.41 -0.09 5.16
N ALA A 113 -0.64 -0.61 4.51
CA ALA A 113 -0.50 -1.21 3.20
C ALA A 113 -1.63 -0.85 2.24
N LEU A 114 -1.30 -0.84 0.96
CA LEU A 114 -2.24 -0.74 -0.15
C LEU A 114 -2.21 -2.06 -0.92
N VAL A 115 -3.38 -2.62 -1.18
CA VAL A 115 -3.55 -3.78 -2.04
C VAL A 115 -3.99 -3.29 -3.41
N VAL A 116 -3.13 -3.49 -4.40
CA VAL A 116 -3.35 -3.01 -5.75
C VAL A 116 -3.29 -4.12 -6.78
N SER A 117 -3.75 -3.84 -8.01
CA SER A 117 -3.67 -4.77 -9.13
C SER A 117 -2.23 -5.19 -9.38
N TYR A 118 -2.04 -6.48 -9.59
CA TYR A 118 -0.77 -7.06 -10.02
C TYR A 118 -0.83 -7.32 -11.52
N SER A 119 0.14 -6.78 -12.27
CA SER A 119 0.41 -7.20 -13.64
C SER A 119 1.79 -7.86 -13.67
N SER A 120 1.84 -9.13 -14.05
CA SER A 120 3.09 -9.71 -14.52
C SER A 120 3.31 -9.18 -15.93
N SER A 121 4.37 -8.41 -16.15
CA SER A 121 4.84 -8.13 -17.50
C SER A 121 5.35 -9.45 -18.07
N THR A 122 4.46 -10.25 -18.64
CA THR A 122 4.85 -11.37 -19.50
C THR A 122 5.22 -10.74 -20.83
N SER A 123 6.49 -10.40 -20.99
CA SER A 123 7.10 -10.16 -22.31
C SER A 123 7.33 -11.48 -23.02
#